data_AF-A0A9W9S4T6-F1
#
_entry.id   AF-A0A9W9S4T6-F1
#
_cell.length_a   1.000
_cell.length_b   1.000
_cell.length_c   1.000
_cell.angle_alpha   90.00
_cell.angle_beta   90.00
_cell.angle_gamma   90.00
#
_symmetry.space_group_name_H-M   'P 1'
#
loop_
_entity.id
_entity.type
_entity.pdbx_description
1 polymer ?
#
loop_
_entity_poly.entity_id
_entity_poly.type
_entity_poly.pdbx_seq_one_letter_code
_entity_poly.pdbx_strand_id
1 'polypeptide(L)'
;MDEDPTTPNSPHSVSWFSERTLSISTSTTTLVDPLSPTSTSSITPLDLTDSPIPIEYRTITFRESPNFHPNFLPLLRHLAAQLWPLVNCETGLHHPDFPPNMLAYNLLTSEQVDNLARHFHQVYPPIPATFDYPIHITPWIGTPEEKTLDLPTRLKRLGRFFGLRGCEEREEVDMNEDHVDHENVDMTESEAEVLRQMELEWQQALQRAYAEESHRWNLK
;
A
#
# COMPACT_ATOMS: atom_id res chain seq x y z
N MET A 1 -4.04 -45.92 19.72
CA MET A 1 -5.17 -45.67 20.63
C MET A 1 -4.69 -44.63 21.62
N ASP A 2 -4.31 -43.47 21.10
CA ASP A 2 -5.20 -42.36 20.69
C ASP A 2 -5.57 -41.53 21.91
N GLU A 3 -5.13 -40.27 21.90
CA GLU A 3 -5.83 -39.06 22.36
C GLU A 3 -4.77 -37.99 22.69
N ASP A 4 -4.77 -36.93 21.88
CA ASP A 4 -3.85 -35.79 21.88
C ASP A 4 -4.59 -34.57 22.49
N PRO A 5 -4.10 -33.92 23.57
CA PRO A 5 -4.79 -32.75 24.11
C PRO A 5 -4.34 -31.45 23.43
N THR A 6 -5.29 -30.85 22.73
CA THR A 6 -5.31 -29.52 22.11
C THR A 6 -4.93 -28.40 23.08
N THR A 7 -4.01 -27.53 22.67
CA THR A 7 -3.64 -26.29 23.36
C THR A 7 -4.62 -25.14 23.07
N PRO A 8 -4.98 -24.30 24.06
CA PRO A 8 -5.79 -23.11 23.85
C PRO A 8 -4.97 -21.89 23.40
N ASN A 9 -5.60 -21.12 22.52
CA ASN A 9 -5.11 -19.92 21.85
C ASN A 9 -4.65 -18.80 22.80
N SER A 10 -3.53 -18.16 22.45
CA SER A 10 -3.11 -16.87 22.99
C SER A 10 -3.36 -15.77 21.93
N PRO A 11 -3.89 -14.60 22.33
CA PRO A 11 -4.19 -13.52 21.41
C PRO A 11 -2.92 -12.68 21.18
N HIS A 12 -2.62 -12.36 19.93
CA HIS A 12 -1.95 -11.13 19.45
C HIS A 12 -1.36 -11.41 18.06
N SER A 13 -2.18 -11.25 17.02
CA SER A 13 -1.68 -10.91 15.68
C SER A 13 -2.83 -10.31 14.89
N VAL A 14 -2.88 -8.97 14.86
CA VAL A 14 -3.80 -8.23 13.98
C VAL A 14 -3.16 -8.17 12.60
N SER A 15 -3.38 -9.21 11.80
CA SER A 15 -3.15 -9.18 10.37
C SER A 15 -4.21 -8.28 9.72
N TRP A 16 -3.79 -7.19 9.11
CA TRP A 16 -4.70 -6.32 8.36
C TRP A 16 -5.00 -6.95 7.00
N PHE A 17 -6.17 -7.58 6.93
CA PHE A 17 -7.01 -7.93 5.77
C PHE A 17 -6.40 -7.75 4.36
N SER A 18 -5.94 -8.87 3.78
CA SER A 18 -6.09 -9.14 2.35
C SER A 18 -7.00 -10.35 2.21
N GLU A 19 -8.26 -10.12 1.80
CA GLU A 19 -9.12 -11.10 1.13
C GLU A 19 -10.42 -10.38 0.71
N ARG A 20 -10.49 -9.98 -0.57
CA ARG A 20 -11.75 -9.57 -1.20
C ARG A 20 -12.20 -10.68 -2.14
N THR A 21 -13.06 -11.56 -1.64
CA THR A 21 -13.86 -12.47 -2.47
C THR A 21 -15.10 -11.71 -2.95
N LEU A 22 -15.18 -11.44 -4.25
CA LEU A 22 -16.40 -10.91 -4.87
C LEU A 22 -17.23 -12.07 -5.40
N SER A 23 -18.34 -12.36 -4.73
CA SER A 23 -19.41 -13.19 -5.28
C SER A 23 -20.11 -12.43 -6.41
N ILE A 24 -19.95 -12.89 -7.64
CA ILE A 24 -20.70 -12.42 -8.80
C ILE A 24 -22.09 -13.08 -8.76
N SER A 25 -23.12 -12.26 -8.53
CA SER A 25 -24.50 -12.65 -8.84
C SER A 25 -24.78 -12.30 -10.29
N THR A 26 -24.86 -13.33 -11.13
CA THR A 26 -25.40 -13.27 -12.48
C THR A 26 -26.91 -13.05 -12.43
N SER A 27 -27.40 -12.06 -13.16
CA SER A 27 -28.81 -11.96 -13.53
C SER A 27 -28.88 -11.66 -15.02
N THR A 28 -29.23 -12.72 -15.74
CA THR A 28 -29.47 -12.79 -17.19
C THR A 28 -30.90 -12.36 -17.51
N THR A 29 -31.12 -11.94 -18.77
CA THR A 29 -32.39 -11.84 -19.53
C THR A 29 -32.95 -10.42 -19.64
N THR A 30 -33.35 -9.87 -20.79
CA THR A 30 -33.55 -10.40 -22.17
C THR A 30 -33.66 -9.21 -23.13
N LEU A 31 -33.24 -9.44 -24.38
CA LEU A 31 -33.41 -8.58 -25.55
C LEU A 31 -34.89 -8.36 -25.91
N VAL A 32 -35.24 -7.13 -26.29
CA VAL A 32 -36.18 -6.83 -27.38
C VAL A 32 -35.78 -5.50 -28.04
N ASP A 33 -35.69 -5.53 -29.37
CA ASP A 33 -35.50 -4.46 -30.36
C ASP A 33 -36.65 -4.62 -31.38
N PRO A 34 -36.89 -3.78 -32.41
CA PRO A 34 -36.65 -2.35 -32.65
C PRO A 34 -37.98 -1.59 -32.96
N LEU A 35 -37.93 -0.26 -33.13
CA LEU A 35 -38.56 0.51 -34.24
C LEU A 35 -38.51 2.04 -33.97
N SER A 36 -37.83 2.78 -34.86
CA SER A 36 -38.05 4.22 -35.12
C SER A 36 -39.25 4.38 -36.10
N PRO A 37 -39.76 5.59 -36.48
CA PRO A 37 -39.19 6.95 -36.37
C PRO A 37 -40.21 8.09 -36.06
N THR A 38 -39.73 9.33 -36.25
CA THR A 38 -40.45 10.63 -36.40
C THR A 38 -40.96 11.33 -35.13
N SER A 39 -40.29 12.43 -34.76
CA SER A 39 -40.82 13.77 -35.03
C SER A 39 -39.82 14.86 -34.68
N THR A 40 -39.75 15.81 -35.60
CA THR A 40 -39.01 17.07 -35.60
C THR A 40 -39.36 17.95 -34.40
N SER A 41 -38.34 18.56 -33.77
CA SER A 41 -38.42 19.93 -33.24
C SER A 41 -37.03 20.51 -33.11
N SER A 42 -36.79 21.52 -33.93
CA SER A 42 -35.60 22.36 -33.97
C SER A 42 -35.48 23.16 -32.68
N ILE A 43 -34.34 23.09 -32.00
CA ILE A 43 -33.90 24.14 -31.06
C ILE A 43 -32.39 24.35 -31.28
N THR A 44 -32.03 25.60 -31.50
CA THR A 44 -30.72 26.15 -31.87
C THR A 44 -29.64 25.97 -30.81
N PRO A 45 -28.34 26.00 -31.19
CA PRO A 45 -27.22 25.88 -30.27
C PRO A 45 -26.97 27.23 -29.56
N LEU A 46 -26.95 27.23 -28.23
CA LEU A 46 -26.42 28.34 -27.44
C LEU A 46 -25.00 28.00 -27.02
N ASP A 47 -24.09 28.72 -27.66
CA ASP A 47 -22.74 29.05 -27.22
C ASP A 47 -22.79 29.67 -25.80
N LEU A 48 -22.04 29.08 -24.86
CA LEU A 48 -21.82 29.59 -23.51
C LEU A 48 -20.41 29.21 -23.08
N THR A 49 -19.46 30.00 -23.57
CA THR A 49 -18.39 30.64 -22.79
C THR A 49 -18.11 30.08 -21.40
N ASP A 50 -16.92 29.48 -21.28
CA ASP A 50 -15.90 29.78 -20.28
C ASP A 50 -16.36 30.22 -18.88
N SER A 51 -16.39 29.24 -17.96
CA SER A 51 -15.92 29.44 -16.59
C SER A 51 -15.58 28.08 -15.98
N PRO A 52 -14.40 27.93 -15.34
CA PRO A 52 -14.09 26.73 -14.58
C PRO A 52 -15.02 26.68 -13.36
N ILE A 53 -15.82 25.63 -13.26
CA ILE A 53 -16.66 25.36 -12.10
C ILE A 53 -15.76 25.39 -10.86
N PRO A 54 -16.02 26.27 -9.86
CA PRO A 54 -15.30 26.21 -8.60
C PRO A 54 -15.66 24.88 -7.94
N ILE A 55 -14.69 23.98 -7.82
CA ILE A 55 -14.86 22.77 -7.02
C ILE A 55 -14.94 23.23 -5.56
N GLU A 56 -16.16 23.48 -5.09
CA GLU A 56 -16.45 23.81 -3.71
C GLU A 56 -16.19 22.56 -2.84
N TYR A 57 -15.01 22.50 -2.23
CA TYR A 57 -14.68 21.46 -1.27
C TYR A 57 -15.44 21.74 0.04
N ARG A 58 -16.58 21.07 0.19
CA ARG A 58 -17.38 21.10 1.42
C ARG A 58 -16.49 20.65 2.59
N THR A 59 -16.22 21.55 3.52
CA THR A 59 -15.42 21.25 4.71
C THR A 59 -16.23 20.33 5.62
N ILE A 60 -15.90 19.04 5.64
CA ILE A 60 -16.61 18.06 6.46
C ILE A 60 -16.18 18.28 7.92
N THR A 61 -17.04 18.91 8.71
CA THR A 61 -16.83 19.02 10.16
C THR A 61 -17.14 17.68 10.81
N PHE A 62 -16.10 16.95 11.20
CA PHE A 62 -16.24 15.68 11.92
C PHE A 62 -16.64 15.94 13.37
N ARG A 63 -17.82 15.46 13.76
CA ARG A 63 -18.25 15.40 15.16
C ARG A 63 -17.57 14.17 15.79
N GLU A 64 -16.71 14.38 16.79
CA GLU A 64 -16.17 13.29 17.60
C GLU A 64 -17.33 12.55 18.25
N SER A 65 -17.64 11.36 17.75
CA SER A 65 -18.51 10.43 18.45
C SER A 65 -17.65 9.60 19.41
N PRO A 66 -18.13 9.31 20.62
CA PRO A 66 -17.30 8.72 21.69
C PRO A 66 -16.87 7.26 21.44
N ASN A 67 -17.26 6.65 20.31
CA ASN A 67 -17.07 5.23 20.03
C ASN A 67 -16.10 4.94 18.88
N PHE A 68 -15.44 5.95 18.31
CA PHE A 68 -14.46 5.70 17.25
C PHE A 68 -13.11 5.24 17.80
N HIS A 69 -12.50 4.28 17.12
CA HIS A 69 -11.10 3.91 17.38
C HIS A 69 -10.21 5.16 17.26
N PRO A 70 -9.19 5.35 18.12
CA PRO A 70 -8.37 6.58 18.14
C PRO A 70 -7.75 6.94 16.78
N ASN A 71 -7.47 5.93 15.96
CA ASN A 71 -6.88 6.12 14.62
C ASN A 71 -7.90 6.38 13.50
N PHE A 72 -9.21 6.32 13.76
CA PHE A 72 -10.23 6.49 12.73
C PHE A 72 -10.20 7.90 12.12
N LEU A 73 -10.24 8.95 12.96
CA LEU A 73 -10.22 10.33 12.48
C LEU A 73 -8.89 10.72 11.82
N PRO A 74 -7.71 10.35 12.36
CA PRO A 74 -6.43 10.54 11.67
C PRO A 74 -6.38 9.86 10.30
N LEU A 75 -6.81 8.60 10.20
CA LEU A 75 -6.83 7.84 8.95
C LEU A 75 -7.78 8.48 7.93
N LEU A 76 -8.96 8.88 8.37
CA LEU A 76 -9.93 9.50 7.48
C LEU A 76 -9.44 10.87 6.97
N ARG A 77 -8.78 11.67 7.82
CA ARG A 77 -8.10 12.90 7.41
C ARG A 77 -7.01 12.63 6.38
N HIS A 78 -6.22 11.57 6.58
CA HIS A 78 -5.20 11.16 5.62
C HIS A 78 -5.81 10.75 4.27
N LEU A 79 -6.86 9.93 4.28
CA LEU A 79 -7.55 9.50 3.06
C LEU A 79 -8.22 10.67 2.32
N ALA A 80 -8.67 11.69 3.04
CA ALA A 80 -9.23 12.91 2.46
C ALA A 80 -8.17 13.93 1.99
N ALA A 81 -6.88 13.69 2.26
CA ALA A 81 -5.82 14.61 1.85
C ALA A 81 -5.76 14.74 0.33
N GLN A 82 -5.72 15.98 -0.16
CA GLN A 82 -5.70 16.28 -1.59
C GLN A 82 -4.33 16.00 -2.20
N LEU A 83 -4.35 15.52 -3.44
CA LEU A 83 -3.16 15.33 -4.25
C LEU A 83 -3.17 16.34 -5.40
N TRP A 84 -2.03 16.98 -5.62
CA TRP A 84 -1.88 17.95 -6.69
C TRP A 84 -1.46 17.25 -7.98
N PRO A 85 -2.15 17.50 -9.11
CA PRO A 85 -1.85 16.85 -10.37
C PRO A 85 -0.46 17.24 -10.87
N LEU A 86 0.35 16.22 -11.15
CA LEU A 86 1.62 16.40 -11.83
C LEU A 86 1.40 16.59 -13.33
N VAL A 87 2.27 17.38 -13.94
CA VAL A 87 2.30 17.62 -15.39
C VAL A 87 3.36 16.74 -16.04
N ASN A 88 3.08 16.29 -17.26
CA ASN A 88 4.10 15.61 -18.07
C ASN A 88 5.14 16.65 -18.54
N CYS A 89 6.42 16.29 -18.49
CA CYS A 89 7.55 17.17 -18.82
C CYS A 89 7.59 17.61 -20.30
N GLU A 90 7.12 16.79 -21.23
CA GLU A 90 7.09 17.10 -22.66
C GLU A 90 5.82 17.84 -23.07
N THR A 91 4.66 17.37 -22.59
CA THR A 91 3.36 17.93 -23.03
C THR A 91 2.87 19.08 -22.16
N GLY A 92 3.34 19.19 -20.92
CA GLY A 92 2.85 20.13 -19.92
C GLY A 92 1.43 19.85 -19.43
N LEU A 93 0.82 18.71 -19.82
CA LEU A 93 -0.54 18.35 -19.47
C LEU A 93 -0.59 17.35 -18.31
N HIS A 94 -1.62 17.48 -17.47
CA HIS A 94 -1.94 16.48 -16.45
C HIS A 94 -2.67 15.29 -17.07
N HIS A 95 -2.55 14.12 -16.46
CA HIS A 95 -3.30 12.94 -16.86
C HIS A 95 -4.76 13.05 -16.39
N PRO A 96 -5.78 12.68 -17.20
CA PRO A 96 -7.19 12.77 -16.80
C PRO A 96 -7.53 11.89 -15.59
N ASP A 97 -6.89 10.73 -15.46
CA ASP A 97 -7.10 9.80 -14.33
C ASP A 97 -6.19 10.11 -13.12
N PHE A 98 -5.57 11.28 -13.05
CA PHE A 98 -4.77 11.62 -11.88
C PHE A 98 -5.65 11.67 -10.62
N PRO A 99 -5.29 10.97 -9.53
CA PRO A 99 -6.16 10.88 -8.36
C PRO A 99 -6.26 12.22 -7.62
N PRO A 100 -7.46 12.73 -7.32
CA PRO A 100 -7.63 14.02 -6.65
C PRO A 100 -7.30 13.99 -5.15
N ASN A 101 -7.32 12.81 -4.53
CA ASN A 101 -7.04 12.63 -3.10
C ASN A 101 -6.42 11.26 -2.82
N MET A 102 -5.92 11.07 -1.59
CA MET A 102 -5.30 9.82 -1.15
C MET A 102 -6.24 8.62 -1.25
N LEU A 103 -7.53 8.77 -0.96
CA LEU A 103 -8.50 7.68 -1.12
C LEU A 103 -8.58 7.21 -2.57
N ALA A 104 -8.72 8.13 -3.52
CA ALA A 104 -8.79 7.83 -4.93
C ALA A 104 -7.50 7.16 -5.44
N TYR A 105 -6.34 7.64 -4.97
CA TYR A 105 -5.05 7.01 -5.26
C TYR A 105 -5.00 5.53 -4.81
N ASN A 106 -5.48 5.24 -3.60
CA ASN A 106 -5.53 3.87 -3.07
C ASN A 106 -6.55 2.97 -3.79
N LEU A 107 -7.41 3.53 -4.62
CA LEU A 107 -8.46 2.82 -5.37
C LEU A 107 -8.16 2.72 -6.88
N LEU A 108 -6.99 3.17 -7.33
CA LEU A 108 -6.61 3.05 -8.73
C LEU A 108 -6.54 1.59 -9.18
N THR A 109 -7.04 1.33 -10.39
CA THR A 109 -6.96 0.01 -11.03
C THR A 109 -5.56 -0.23 -11.61
N SER A 110 -5.24 -1.49 -11.92
CA SER A 110 -3.98 -1.82 -12.60
C SER A 110 -3.80 -1.07 -13.91
N GLU A 111 -4.86 -0.98 -14.71
CA GLU A 111 -4.83 -0.25 -15.98
C GLU A 111 -4.59 1.25 -15.79
N GLN A 112 -5.23 1.87 -14.80
CA GLN A 112 -5.02 3.28 -14.49
C GLN A 112 -3.57 3.56 -14.04
N VAL A 113 -3.02 2.68 -13.20
CA VAL A 113 -1.62 2.76 -12.74
C VAL A 113 -0.65 2.63 -13.91
N ASP A 114 -0.90 1.68 -14.81
CA ASP A 114 -0.06 1.47 -15.99
C ASP A 114 -0.16 2.64 -16.99
N ASN A 115 -1.36 3.23 -17.16
CA ASN A 115 -1.56 4.44 -17.97
C ASN A 115 -0.84 5.66 -17.38
N LEU A 116 -0.91 5.84 -16.06
CA LEU A 116 -0.17 6.90 -15.36
C LEU A 116 1.35 6.73 -15.53
N ALA A 117 1.87 5.51 -15.37
CA ALA A 117 3.29 5.24 -15.57
C ALA A 117 3.75 5.56 -17.00
N ARG A 118 2.95 5.20 -18.02
CA ARG A 118 3.20 5.56 -19.43
C ARG A 118 3.17 7.07 -19.64
N HIS A 119 2.18 7.77 -19.08
CA HIS A 119 2.03 9.22 -19.21
C HIS A 119 3.21 10.00 -18.64
N PHE A 120 3.81 9.52 -17.55
CA PHE A 120 4.97 10.16 -16.91
C PHE A 120 6.31 9.55 -17.33
N HIS A 121 6.36 8.85 -18.46
CA HIS A 121 7.59 8.27 -19.03
C HIS A 121 8.34 7.33 -18.06
N GLN A 122 7.63 6.67 -17.13
CA GLN A 122 8.18 5.70 -16.18
C GLN A 122 8.14 4.29 -16.79
N VAL A 123 8.77 4.12 -17.95
CA VAL A 123 8.70 2.91 -18.79
C VAL A 123 10.10 2.36 -19.11
N TYR A 124 10.17 1.09 -19.50
CA TYR A 124 11.38 0.45 -20.02
C TYR A 124 11.25 0.12 -21.52
N PRO A 125 12.29 0.35 -22.34
CA PRO A 125 13.53 1.09 -22.02
C PRO A 125 13.24 2.57 -21.71
N PRO A 126 14.05 3.22 -20.85
CA PRO A 126 13.86 4.62 -20.51
C PRO A 126 14.06 5.51 -21.74
N ILE A 127 13.29 6.58 -21.83
CA ILE A 127 13.39 7.59 -22.90
C ILE A 127 14.04 8.86 -22.36
N PRO A 128 14.54 9.78 -23.21
CA PRO A 128 15.18 11.01 -22.74
C PRO A 128 14.34 11.80 -21.72
N ALA A 129 13.03 11.90 -21.95
CA ALA A 129 12.10 12.58 -21.08
C ALA A 129 11.94 11.95 -19.68
N THR A 130 12.32 10.69 -19.49
CA THR A 130 12.34 10.04 -18.17
C THR A 130 13.31 10.75 -17.23
N PHE A 131 14.42 11.29 -17.74
CA PHE A 131 15.46 11.95 -16.95
C PHE A 131 15.16 13.41 -16.62
N ASP A 132 14.13 13.99 -17.23
CA ASP A 132 13.69 15.37 -16.95
C ASP A 132 12.87 15.46 -15.65
N TYR A 133 12.42 14.32 -15.11
CA TYR A 133 11.73 14.28 -13.82
C TYR A 133 12.71 14.24 -12.65
N PRO A 134 12.41 14.93 -11.53
CA PRO A 134 13.29 14.96 -10.36
C PRO A 134 13.41 13.61 -9.65
N ILE A 135 12.42 12.73 -9.80
CA ILE A 135 12.37 11.39 -9.22
C ILE A 135 12.05 10.42 -10.35
N HIS A 136 12.78 9.32 -10.42
CA HIS A 136 12.49 8.19 -11.30
C HIS A 136 12.28 6.94 -10.45
N ILE A 137 11.49 6.00 -10.97
CA ILE A 137 11.15 4.75 -10.29
C ILE A 137 11.59 3.55 -11.12
N THR A 138 11.71 2.39 -10.48
CA THR A 138 11.99 1.13 -11.17
C THR A 138 10.82 0.78 -12.10
N PRO A 139 11.00 0.89 -13.43
CA PRO A 139 9.89 0.70 -14.37
C PRO A 139 9.46 -0.75 -14.40
N TRP A 140 8.15 -0.99 -14.47
CA TRP A 140 7.57 -2.32 -14.72
C TRP A 140 6.89 -2.42 -16.07
N ILE A 141 6.61 -1.29 -16.72
CA ILE A 141 6.02 -1.26 -18.06
C ILE A 141 7.13 -1.55 -19.08
N GLY A 142 6.91 -2.49 -20.00
CA GLY A 142 7.90 -2.91 -20.99
C GLY A 142 8.96 -3.88 -20.47
N THR A 143 8.86 -4.32 -19.20
CA THR A 143 9.68 -5.40 -18.62
C THR A 143 8.88 -6.71 -18.59
N PRO A 144 9.52 -7.88 -18.45
CA PRO A 144 8.79 -9.14 -18.24
C PRO A 144 7.90 -9.13 -16.98
N GLU A 145 8.15 -8.21 -16.05
CA GLU A 145 7.39 -8.06 -14.81
C GLU A 145 6.03 -7.40 -15.01
N GLU A 146 5.76 -6.78 -16.17
CA GLU A 146 4.52 -6.01 -16.43
C GLU A 146 3.25 -6.82 -16.12
N LYS A 147 3.29 -8.15 -16.29
CA LYS A 147 2.14 -9.03 -16.04
C LYS A 147 2.20 -9.76 -14.70
N THR A 148 3.38 -9.89 -14.10
CA THR A 148 3.58 -10.67 -12.87
C THR A 148 3.58 -9.81 -11.62
N LEU A 149 3.83 -8.51 -11.76
CA LEU A 149 4.01 -7.60 -10.63
C LEU A 149 2.65 -7.21 -10.02
N ASP A 150 2.51 -7.38 -8.71
CA ASP A 150 1.27 -7.08 -8.00
C ASP A 150 0.90 -5.59 -8.00
N LEU A 151 -0.40 -5.30 -8.02
CA LEU A 151 -0.94 -3.94 -7.99
C LEU A 151 -0.42 -3.08 -6.82
N PRO A 152 -0.35 -3.57 -5.56
CA PRO A 152 0.13 -2.77 -4.44
C PRO A 152 1.58 -2.31 -4.62
N THR A 153 2.43 -3.13 -5.25
CA THR A 153 3.83 -2.79 -5.50
C THR A 153 3.95 -1.76 -6.62
N ARG A 154 3.13 -1.85 -7.69
CA ARG A 154 3.06 -0.81 -8.73
C ARG A 154 2.59 0.52 -8.13
N LEU A 155 1.56 0.49 -7.29
CA LEU A 155 1.10 1.66 -6.55
C LEU A 155 2.21 2.22 -5.69
N LYS A 156 2.90 1.39 -4.89
CA LYS A 156 4.03 1.85 -4.06
C LYS A 156 5.10 2.55 -4.89
N ARG A 157 5.52 1.96 -6.02
CA ARG A 157 6.49 2.59 -6.93
C ARG A 157 5.93 3.92 -7.46
N LEU A 158 4.69 3.98 -7.94
CA LEU A 158 4.08 5.22 -8.42
C LEU A 158 3.94 6.29 -7.31
N GLY A 159 3.63 5.88 -6.08
CA GLY A 159 3.57 6.78 -4.93
C GLY A 159 4.92 7.42 -4.62
N ARG A 160 6.03 6.68 -4.79
CA ARG A 160 7.39 7.24 -4.69
C ARG A 160 7.61 8.34 -5.72
N PHE A 161 7.18 8.10 -6.97
CA PHE A 161 7.25 9.11 -8.03
C PHE A 161 6.46 10.38 -7.68
N PHE A 162 5.27 10.23 -7.08
CA PHE A 162 4.45 11.35 -6.62
C PHE A 162 4.96 12.02 -5.32
N GLY A 163 6.02 11.50 -4.70
CA GLY A 163 6.54 12.02 -3.44
C GLY A 163 5.66 11.72 -2.22
N LEU A 164 4.86 10.66 -2.28
CA LEU A 164 4.03 10.20 -1.15
C LEU A 164 4.89 9.52 -0.09
N ARG A 165 4.68 9.89 1.17
CA ARG A 165 5.38 9.32 2.32
C ARG A 165 5.01 7.85 2.52
N GLY A 166 5.99 7.02 2.89
CA GLY A 166 5.78 5.58 3.14
C GLY A 166 5.76 4.72 1.87
N CYS A 167 5.90 5.34 0.70
CA CYS A 167 6.08 4.65 -0.58
C CYS A 167 7.56 4.44 -0.94
N GLU A 168 8.48 4.77 -0.04
CA GLU A 168 9.91 4.59 -0.24
C GLU A 168 10.24 3.10 -0.42
N GLU A 169 10.91 2.80 -1.54
CA GLU A 169 11.60 1.54 -1.72
C GLU A 169 12.79 1.59 -0.78
N ARG A 170 12.69 0.87 0.35
CA ARG A 170 13.91 0.52 1.07
C ARG A 170 14.62 -0.38 0.10
N GLU A 171 15.72 0.12 -0.46
CA GLU A 171 16.77 -0.78 -0.90
C GLU A 171 17.02 -1.65 0.32
N GLU A 172 16.54 -2.90 0.26
CA GLU A 172 17.09 -3.96 1.07
C GLU A 172 18.55 -3.97 0.63
N VAL A 173 19.36 -3.18 1.33
CA VAL A 173 20.80 -3.22 1.18
C VAL A 173 21.10 -4.65 1.57
N ASP A 174 21.28 -5.49 0.56
CA ASP A 174 21.83 -6.81 0.72
C ASP A 174 23.19 -6.55 1.39
N MET A 175 23.24 -6.71 2.72
CA MET A 175 24.48 -6.61 3.48
C MET A 175 25.30 -7.86 3.25
N ASN A 176 25.47 -8.24 1.99
CA ASN A 176 26.32 -9.31 1.54
C ASN A 176 27.13 -8.75 0.37
N GLU A 177 28.45 -8.96 0.46
CA GLU A 177 29.50 -8.60 -0.49
C GLU A 177 30.12 -7.19 -0.40
N ASP A 178 31.21 -7.20 0.39
CA ASP A 178 32.51 -6.59 0.12
C ASP A 178 32.74 -5.09 0.37
N HIS A 179 33.15 -4.78 1.61
CA HIS A 179 34.30 -3.91 1.81
C HIS A 179 35.18 -4.34 3.00
N VAL A 180 36.42 -4.69 2.67
CA VAL A 180 37.51 -5.05 3.56
C VAL A 180 38.24 -3.78 4.03
N ASP A 181 38.80 -3.87 5.24
CA ASP A 181 39.78 -2.99 5.91
C ASP A 181 39.28 -1.74 6.65
N HIS A 182 39.01 -1.91 7.95
CA HIS A 182 39.66 -1.08 8.98
C HIS A 182 39.82 -1.85 10.30
N GLU A 183 41.05 -1.83 10.82
CA GLU A 183 41.54 -2.56 11.99
C GLU A 183 40.84 -2.22 13.33
N ASN A 184 40.73 -3.25 14.17
CA ASN A 184 40.59 -3.24 15.65
C ASN A 184 39.31 -2.66 16.29
N VAL A 185 38.34 -3.53 16.66
CA VAL A 185 38.04 -3.89 18.07
C VAL A 185 37.41 -5.30 18.09
N ASP A 186 38.03 -6.18 18.86
CA ASP A 186 37.58 -7.50 19.31
C ASP A 186 36.16 -7.48 19.90
N MET A 187 35.14 -7.83 19.10
CA MET A 187 33.76 -8.13 19.55
C MET A 187 33.08 -9.08 18.55
N THR A 188 33.57 -10.31 18.42
CA THR A 188 32.80 -11.39 17.79
C THR A 188 32.65 -12.51 18.80
N GLU A 189 31.82 -12.27 19.81
CA GLU A 189 31.20 -13.36 20.55
C GLU A 189 30.34 -14.12 19.52
N SER A 190 30.79 -15.30 19.12
CA SER A 190 30.13 -16.13 18.10
C SER A 190 28.67 -16.32 18.50
N GLU A 191 27.76 -16.27 17.52
CA GLU A 191 26.33 -16.54 17.70
C GLU A 191 26.06 -17.81 18.55
N ALA A 192 26.94 -18.82 18.44
CA ALA A 192 26.90 -20.04 19.23
C ALA A 192 27.22 -19.84 20.73
N GLU A 193 28.06 -18.87 21.08
CA GLU A 193 28.35 -18.47 22.46
C GLU A 193 27.14 -17.75 23.05
N VAL A 194 26.53 -16.83 22.29
CA VAL A 194 25.31 -16.10 22.67
C VAL A 194 24.14 -17.06 22.90
N LEU A 195 23.94 -18.04 22.01
CA LEU A 195 22.91 -19.07 22.17
C LEU A 195 23.15 -19.95 23.41
N ARG A 196 24.41 -20.29 23.71
CA ARG A 196 24.76 -21.02 24.94
C ARG A 196 24.47 -20.20 26.19
N GLN A 197 24.74 -18.90 26.15
CA GLN A 197 24.46 -17.99 27.25
C GLN A 197 22.96 -17.91 27.52
N MET A 198 22.14 -17.76 26.47
CA MET A 198 20.68 -17.71 26.58
C MET A 198 20.09 -19.01 27.14
N GLU A 199 20.57 -20.16 26.66
CA GLU A 199 20.12 -21.47 27.16
C GLU A 199 20.45 -21.65 28.65
N LEU A 200 21.64 -21.21 29.07
CA LEU A 200 22.06 -21.29 30.47
C LEU A 200 21.16 -20.44 31.38
N GLU A 201 20.87 -19.20 30.97
CA GLU A 201 20.00 -18.29 31.71
C GLU A 201 18.57 -18.85 31.81
N TRP A 202 18.06 -19.44 30.73
CA TRP A 202 16.75 -20.06 30.69
C TRP A 202 16.64 -21.26 31.65
N GLN A 203 17.63 -22.15 31.66
CA GLN A 203 17.67 -23.28 32.57
C GLN A 203 17.73 -22.84 34.03
N GLN A 204 18.49 -21.79 34.33
CA GLN A 204 18.58 -21.23 35.68
C GLN A 204 17.25 -20.60 36.12
N ALA A 205 16.53 -19.93 35.22
CA ALA A 205 15.19 -19.40 35.48
C ALA A 205 14.17 -20.51 35.75
N LEU A 206 14.22 -21.61 34.98
CA LEU A 206 13.41 -22.81 35.19
C LEU A 206 13.65 -23.44 36.57
N GLN A 207 14.92 -23.56 36.98
CA GLN A 207 15.27 -24.08 38.30
C GLN A 207 14.78 -23.19 39.43
N ARG A 208 14.86 -21.86 39.30
CA ARG A 208 14.27 -20.93 40.28
C ARG A 208 12.76 -21.09 40.36
N ALA A 209 12.08 -21.13 39.22
CA ALA A 209 10.63 -21.31 39.18
C ALA A 209 10.20 -22.63 39.85
N TYR A 210 10.95 -23.72 39.61
CA TYR A 210 10.67 -25.01 40.24
C TYR A 210 10.93 -25.00 41.75
N ALA A 211 12.01 -24.34 42.20
CA ALA A 211 12.30 -24.17 43.62
C ALA A 211 11.21 -23.33 44.31
N GLU A 212 10.83 -22.19 43.72
CA GLU A 212 9.76 -21.33 44.21
C GLU A 212 8.41 -22.05 44.24
N GLU A 213 8.10 -22.84 43.22
CA GLU A 213 6.89 -23.65 43.16
C GLU A 213 6.91 -24.77 44.22
N SER A 214 8.05 -25.42 44.44
CA SER A 214 8.21 -26.40 45.52
C SER A 214 8.05 -25.77 46.91
N HIS A 215 8.50 -24.53 47.11
CA HIS A 215 8.26 -23.77 48.35
C HIS A 215 6.80 -23.33 48.49
N ARG A 216 6.11 -23.07 47.38
CA ARG A 216 4.69 -22.69 47.35
C ARG A 216 3.76 -23.85 47.73
N TRP A 217 4.12 -25.10 47.43
CA TRP A 217 3.33 -26.29 47.76
C TRP A 217 3.64 -26.90 49.14
N ASN A 218 4.75 -26.53 49.78
CA ASN A 218 5.14 -27.03 51.11
C ASN A 218 4.63 -26.17 52.29
N LEU A 219 3.79 -25.15 52.02
CA LEU A 219 3.25 -24.23 53.04
C LEU A 219 1.76 -24.47 53.38
N LYS A 220 1.29 -25.73 53.34
CA LYS A 220 -0.10 -26.07 53.65
C LYS A 220 -0.23 -27.21 54.65
#